data_AF-A0A4Q2Y650-F1
#
_entry.id   AF-A0A4Q2Y650-F1
#
_cell.length_a   1.000
_cell.length_b   1.000
_cell.length_c   1.000
_cell.angle_alpha   90.00
_cell.angle_beta   90.00
_cell.angle_gamma   90.00
#
_symmetry.space_group_name_H-M   'P 1'
#
loop_
_entity.id
_entity.type
_entity.pdbx_description
1 polymer ?
#
loop_
_entity_poly.entity_id
_entity_poly.type
_entity_poly.pdbx_seq_one_letter_code
_entity_poly.pdbx_strand_id
1 'polypeptide(L)'
;MREGASSLKFQPGDHPDDYCYLFEGHSGLLTDSERYAWRRSMMLRKIDGVENPRMKSMMERHWLTPDDSISQLLAEGEQPFLARTLRRIIRECSESLNTCPRCGSLCRTSEACLCPHCSHTWFEVRGPHSPGSE
;
A
#
# COMPACT_ATOMS: atom_id res chain seq x y z
N MET A 1 -14.55 36.11 -11.70
CA MET A 1 -15.16 34.77 -11.63
C MET A 1 -14.06 33.78 -12.00
N ARG A 2 -13.48 33.06 -11.04
CA ARG A 2 -12.51 31.98 -11.33
C ARG A 2 -13.20 30.65 -11.07
N GLU A 3 -12.98 29.77 -12.03
CA GLU A 3 -13.75 28.60 -12.37
C GLU A 3 -13.81 27.60 -11.21
N GLY A 4 -14.98 26.94 -11.10
CA GLY A 4 -15.21 25.94 -10.08
C GLY A 4 -14.18 24.83 -10.18
N ALA A 5 -13.35 24.71 -9.15
CA ALA A 5 -12.56 23.52 -8.90
C ALA A 5 -13.56 22.36 -8.79
N SER A 6 -13.69 21.60 -9.87
CA SER A 6 -14.43 20.35 -9.90
C SER A 6 -13.94 19.53 -8.71
N SER A 7 -14.81 19.29 -7.73
CA SER A 7 -14.55 18.44 -6.58
C SER A 7 -14.38 17.00 -7.06
N LEU A 8 -13.24 16.70 -7.69
CA LEU A 8 -12.81 15.34 -7.96
C LEU A 8 -12.63 14.67 -6.59
N LYS A 9 -13.61 13.83 -6.26
CA LYS A 9 -13.50 12.88 -5.15
C LYS A 9 -12.67 11.71 -5.67
N PHE A 10 -11.41 11.66 -5.26
CA PHE A 10 -10.53 10.52 -5.49
C PHE A 10 -11.04 9.29 -4.72
N GLN A 11 -10.81 8.12 -5.29
CA GLN A 11 -11.01 6.84 -4.65
C GLN A 11 -9.66 6.14 -4.42
N PRO A 12 -9.53 5.31 -3.37
CA PRO A 12 -8.34 4.48 -3.20
C PRO A 12 -8.12 3.61 -4.43
N GLY A 13 -6.96 3.75 -5.08
CA GLY A 13 -6.59 3.08 -6.32
C GLY A 13 -6.55 3.96 -7.55
N ASP A 14 -6.99 5.22 -7.43
CA ASP A 14 -6.83 6.23 -8.49
C ASP A 14 -5.36 6.66 -8.65
N HIS A 15 -4.53 6.45 -7.62
CA HIS A 15 -3.11 6.79 -7.65
C HIS A 15 -2.23 5.53 -7.54
N PRO A 16 -1.15 5.42 -8.34
CA PRO A 16 -0.22 4.29 -8.25
C PRO A 16 0.47 4.21 -6.88
N ASP A 17 0.64 5.35 -6.19
CA ASP A 17 1.21 5.42 -4.85
C ASP A 17 0.30 4.83 -3.77
N ASP A 18 -1.01 4.68 -4.04
CA ASP A 18 -1.97 4.08 -3.09
C ASP A 18 -1.56 2.66 -2.74
N TYR A 19 -0.92 1.94 -3.66
CA TYR A 19 -0.38 0.62 -3.39
C TYR A 19 0.74 0.68 -2.34
N CYS A 20 1.68 1.61 -2.44
CA CYS A 20 2.73 1.76 -1.43
C CYS A 20 2.12 2.08 -0.05
N TYR A 21 1.15 3.00 -0.01
CA TYR A 21 0.47 3.38 1.24
C TYR A 21 -0.34 2.24 1.86
N LEU A 22 -0.94 1.40 1.03
CA LEU A 22 -1.66 0.20 1.45
C LEU A 22 -0.69 -0.84 2.03
N PHE A 23 0.35 -1.17 1.29
CA PHE A 23 1.23 -2.30 1.63
C PHE A 23 2.28 -1.96 2.71
N GLU A 24 2.61 -0.69 2.91
CA GLU A 24 3.49 -0.24 3.99
C GLU A 24 2.68 0.26 5.19
N GLY A 25 1.83 1.26 4.99
CA GLY A 25 1.13 1.97 6.06
C GLY A 25 -0.17 1.32 6.54
N HIS A 26 -0.70 0.34 5.79
CA HIS A 26 -1.89 -0.42 6.14
C HIS A 26 -1.63 -1.95 6.08
N SER A 27 -0.38 -2.36 6.30
CA SER A 27 0.03 -3.78 6.24
C SER A 27 -0.73 -4.71 7.19
N GLY A 28 -1.39 -4.16 8.22
CA GLY A 28 -2.32 -4.88 9.08
C GLY A 28 -3.60 -5.36 8.39
N LEU A 29 -4.01 -4.74 7.28
CA LEU A 29 -5.20 -5.11 6.50
C LEU A 29 -4.92 -6.19 5.44
N LEU A 30 -3.65 -6.55 5.26
CA LEU A 30 -3.23 -7.62 4.36
C LEU A 30 -3.37 -8.98 5.05
N THR A 31 -3.73 -10.01 4.28
CA THR A 31 -3.59 -11.40 4.75
C THR A 31 -2.11 -11.77 4.82
N ASP A 32 -1.78 -12.83 5.55
CA ASP A 32 -0.40 -13.33 5.60
C ASP A 32 0.13 -13.64 4.20
N SER A 33 -0.66 -14.33 3.36
CA SER A 33 -0.27 -14.64 1.98
C SER A 33 0.00 -13.40 1.14
N GLU A 34 -0.80 -12.33 1.28
CA GLU A 34 -0.55 -11.08 0.57
C GLU A 34 0.68 -10.35 1.09
N ARG A 35 0.92 -10.35 2.41
CA ARG A 35 2.15 -9.80 2.99
C ARG A 35 3.37 -10.54 2.45
N TYR A 36 3.32 -11.86 2.37
CA TYR A 36 4.39 -12.67 1.79
C TYR A 36 4.57 -12.41 0.30
N ALA A 37 3.48 -12.34 -0.47
CA ALA A 37 3.51 -12.02 -1.90
C ALA A 37 4.13 -10.63 -2.16
N TRP A 38 3.75 -9.63 -1.37
CA TRP A 38 4.34 -8.29 -1.44
C TRP A 38 5.84 -8.31 -1.18
N ARG A 39 6.26 -8.92 -0.06
CA ARG A 39 7.69 -9.07 0.27
C ARG A 39 8.46 -9.78 -0.84
N ARG A 40 7.88 -10.85 -1.41
CA ARG A 40 8.48 -11.59 -2.52
C ARG A 40 8.61 -10.73 -3.77
N SER A 41 7.57 -9.95 -4.12
CA SER A 41 7.60 -9.02 -5.25
C SER A 41 8.71 -7.96 -5.08
N MET A 42 8.84 -7.38 -3.88
CA MET A 42 9.96 -6.46 -3.58
C MET A 42 11.33 -7.13 -3.75
N MET A 43 11.49 -8.38 -3.31
CA MET A 43 12.75 -9.12 -3.48
C MET A 43 13.02 -9.42 -4.95
N LEU A 44 12.02 -9.82 -5.72
CA LEU A 44 12.15 -10.04 -7.16
C LEU A 44 12.64 -8.77 -7.87
N ARG A 45 12.10 -7.60 -7.53
CA ARG A 45 12.57 -6.30 -8.06
C ARG A 45 14.03 -6.01 -7.68
N LYS A 46 14.43 -6.29 -6.43
CA LYS A 46 15.83 -6.11 -6.01
C LYS A 46 16.78 -7.05 -6.75
N ILE A 47 16.38 -8.31 -6.91
CA ILE A 47 17.14 -9.35 -7.62
C ILE A 47 17.28 -9.00 -9.11
N ASP A 48 16.22 -8.45 -9.72
CA ASP A 48 16.26 -8.06 -11.13
C ASP A 48 17.27 -6.92 -11.40
N GLY A 49 17.42 -6.00 -10.44
CA GLY A 49 18.43 -4.94 -10.50
C GLY A 49 19.87 -5.38 -10.27
N VAL A 50 20.13 -6.67 -9.99
CA VAL A 50 21.49 -7.19 -9.79
C VAL A 50 22.10 -7.65 -11.11
N GLU A 51 23.16 -6.98 -11.55
CA GLU A 51 23.87 -7.31 -12.80
C GLU A 51 24.71 -8.58 -12.72
N ASN A 52 25.23 -8.92 -11.53
CA ASN A 52 26.08 -10.10 -11.37
C ASN A 52 25.23 -11.39 -11.31
N PRO A 53 25.33 -12.30 -12.30
CA PRO A 53 24.49 -13.49 -12.37
C PRO A 53 24.71 -14.46 -11.19
N ARG A 54 25.95 -14.55 -10.67
CA ARG A 54 26.24 -15.40 -9.50
C ARG A 54 25.55 -14.87 -8.24
N MET A 55 25.50 -13.55 -8.09
CA MET A 55 24.82 -12.90 -6.97
C MET A 55 23.30 -13.02 -7.13
N LYS A 56 22.77 -12.86 -8.35
CA LYS A 56 21.35 -13.07 -8.67
C LYS A 56 20.88 -14.46 -8.25
N SER A 57 21.56 -15.52 -8.73
CA SER A 57 21.22 -16.90 -8.39
C SER A 57 21.43 -17.26 -6.91
N MET A 58 22.30 -16.55 -6.20
CA MET A 58 22.45 -16.72 -4.74
C MET A 58 21.25 -16.10 -4.02
N MET A 59 20.85 -14.89 -4.40
CA MET A 59 19.70 -14.21 -3.79
C MET A 59 18.39 -14.96 -4.04
N GLU A 60 18.17 -15.45 -5.26
CA GLU A 60 16.98 -16.25 -5.59
C GLU A 60 16.85 -17.48 -4.68
N ARG A 61 17.94 -18.21 -4.45
CA ARG A 61 17.95 -19.41 -3.60
C ARG A 61 17.76 -19.13 -2.11
N HIS A 62 18.22 -17.99 -1.62
CA HIS A 62 18.16 -17.66 -0.18
C HIS A 62 16.91 -16.88 0.22
N TRP A 63 16.34 -16.07 -0.69
CA TRP A 63 15.28 -15.12 -0.36
C TRP A 63 13.92 -15.47 -0.99
N LEU A 64 13.88 -16.34 -2.00
CA LEU A 64 12.63 -16.78 -2.61
C LEU A 64 12.31 -18.19 -2.11
N THR A 65 11.62 -18.28 -0.98
CA THR A 65 11.06 -19.55 -0.53
C THR A 65 10.07 -20.06 -1.58
N PRO A 66 10.22 -21.30 -2.06
CA PRO A 66 9.26 -21.90 -2.98
C PRO A 66 7.94 -22.11 -2.24
N ASP A 67 6.94 -21.32 -2.61
CA ASP A 67 5.57 -21.47 -2.16
C ASP A 67 4.66 -21.27 -3.38
N ASP A 68 3.93 -22.32 -3.75
CA ASP A 68 3.08 -22.32 -4.93
C ASP A 68 1.89 -21.38 -4.78
N SER A 69 1.36 -21.21 -3.56
CA SER A 69 0.24 -20.31 -3.30
C SER A 69 0.65 -18.84 -3.51
N ILE A 70 1.84 -18.48 -3.06
CA ILE A 70 2.40 -17.14 -3.28
C ILE A 70 2.76 -16.92 -4.74
N SER A 71 3.26 -17.96 -5.41
CA SER A 71 3.57 -17.89 -6.84
C SER A 71 2.31 -17.67 -7.67
N GLN A 72 1.19 -18.31 -7.30
CA GLN A 72 -0.11 -18.10 -7.92
C GLN A 72 -0.63 -16.67 -7.71
N LEU A 73 -0.46 -16.09 -6.52
CA LEU A 73 -0.88 -14.69 -6.26
C LEU A 73 -0.17 -13.68 -7.18
N LEU A 74 1.08 -13.96 -7.55
CA LEU A 74 1.91 -13.13 -8.41
C LEU A 74 1.95 -13.58 -9.88
N ALA A 75 1.21 -14.63 -10.26
CA ALA A 75 1.31 -15.25 -11.59
C ALA A 75 0.95 -14.29 -12.73
N GLU A 76 0.01 -13.37 -12.49
CA GLU A 76 -0.41 -12.33 -13.44
C GLU A 76 0.47 -11.07 -13.37
N GLY A 77 1.48 -11.05 -12.49
CA GLY A 77 2.36 -9.91 -12.25
C GLY A 77 1.99 -9.07 -11.02
N GLU A 78 2.88 -8.13 -10.68
CA GLU A 78 2.76 -7.25 -9.51
C GLU A 78 1.51 -6.35 -9.60
N GLN A 79 1.33 -5.66 -10.72
CA GLN A 79 0.23 -4.67 -10.86
C GLN A 79 -1.17 -5.29 -10.68
N PRO A 80 -1.52 -6.42 -11.34
CA PRO A 80 -2.81 -7.07 -11.11
C PRO A 80 -2.98 -7.57 -9.67
N PHE A 81 -1.91 -8.05 -9.03
CA PHE A 81 -1.92 -8.43 -7.62
C PHE A 81 -2.27 -7.23 -6.73
N LEU A 82 -1.56 -6.11 -6.89
CA LEU A 82 -1.80 -4.89 -6.10
C LEU A 82 -3.24 -4.38 -6.26
N ALA A 83 -3.75 -4.35 -7.49
CA ALA A 83 -5.12 -3.93 -7.78
C ALA A 83 -6.18 -4.87 -7.16
N ARG A 84 -5.96 -6.19 -7.20
CA ARG A 84 -6.88 -7.16 -6.57
C ARG A 84 -6.91 -7.02 -5.06
N THR A 85 -5.75 -6.92 -4.42
CA THR A 85 -5.64 -6.76 -2.97
C THR A 85 -6.30 -5.46 -2.52
N LEU A 86 -6.06 -4.35 -3.22
CA LEU A 86 -6.73 -3.09 -2.91
C LEU A 86 -8.26 -3.19 -3.05
N ARG A 87 -8.78 -3.76 -4.15
CA ARG A 87 -10.22 -3.96 -4.33
C ARG A 87 -10.83 -4.82 -3.22
N ARG A 88 -10.14 -5.88 -2.80
CA ARG A 88 -10.59 -6.71 -1.68
C ARG A 88 -10.66 -5.89 -0.40
N ILE A 89 -9.61 -5.12 -0.08
CA ILE A 89 -9.58 -4.31 1.14
C ILE A 89 -10.66 -3.23 1.12
N ILE A 90 -10.91 -2.56 0.00
CA ILE A 90 -12.02 -1.60 -0.13
C ILE A 90 -13.36 -2.31 0.14
N ARG A 91 -13.55 -3.52 -0.39
CA ARG A 91 -14.80 -4.28 -0.21
C ARG A 91 -15.00 -4.78 1.21
N GLU A 92 -13.95 -5.26 1.86
CA GLU A 92 -14.04 -6.02 3.13
C GLU A 92 -13.60 -5.22 4.36
N CYS A 93 -12.81 -4.16 4.18
CA CYS A 93 -12.16 -3.41 5.25
C CYS A 93 -12.14 -1.89 4.99
N SER A 94 -13.12 -1.36 4.24
CA SER A 94 -13.17 0.07 3.90
C SER A 94 -13.21 0.99 5.12
N GLU A 95 -13.86 0.58 6.20
CA GLU A 95 -13.94 1.35 7.46
C GLU A 95 -12.58 1.50 8.15
N SER A 96 -11.65 0.57 7.92
CA SER A 96 -10.30 0.60 8.48
C SER A 96 -9.30 1.36 7.62
N LEU A 97 -9.70 1.78 6.40
CA LEU A 97 -8.86 2.60 5.54
C LEU A 97 -8.90 4.06 5.98
N ASN A 98 -7.73 4.61 6.29
CA ASN A 98 -7.63 6.03 6.57
C ASN A 98 -7.65 6.84 5.27
N THR A 99 -8.80 7.43 4.96
CA THR A 99 -9.00 8.24 3.74
C THR A 99 -9.17 9.72 4.08
N CYS A 100 -8.77 10.59 3.16
CA CYS A 100 -8.88 12.03 3.36
C CYS A 100 -10.37 12.46 3.36
N PRO A 101 -10.86 13.17 4.38
CA PRO A 101 -12.26 13.60 4.42
C PRO A 101 -12.61 14.64 3.33
N ARG A 102 -11.62 15.37 2.82
CA ARG A 102 -11.82 16.38 1.78
C ARG A 102 -11.90 15.80 0.38
N CYS A 103 -11.05 14.82 0.07
CA CYS A 103 -10.88 14.35 -1.30
C CYS A 103 -11.03 12.84 -1.49
N GLY A 104 -11.14 12.03 -0.43
CA GLY A 104 -11.35 10.58 -0.49
C GLY A 104 -10.11 9.73 -0.76
N SER A 105 -8.96 10.35 -1.07
CA SER A 105 -7.71 9.62 -1.32
C SER A 105 -7.15 8.92 -0.06
N LEU A 106 -6.45 7.80 -0.28
CA LEU A 106 -5.81 7.01 0.77
C LEU A 106 -4.64 7.77 1.41
N CYS A 107 -4.58 7.75 2.74
CA CYS A 107 -3.49 8.37 3.47
C CYS A 107 -2.28 7.44 3.55
N ARG A 108 -1.08 7.99 3.79
CA ARG A 108 0.16 7.20 3.82
C ARG A 108 0.17 6.08 4.87
N THR A 109 -0.49 6.31 6.00
CA THR A 109 -0.63 5.35 7.10
C THR A 109 -2.04 5.43 7.67
N SER A 110 -2.44 4.40 8.42
CA SER A 110 -3.71 4.37 9.16
C SER A 110 -3.88 5.52 10.16
N GLU A 111 -2.78 6.17 10.52
CA GLU A 111 -2.73 7.25 11.52
C GLU A 111 -2.47 8.64 10.96
N ALA A 112 -2.14 8.76 9.68
CA ALA A 112 -1.80 10.02 9.07
C ALA A 112 -3.00 11.00 9.06
N CYS A 113 -2.78 12.23 9.54
CA CYS A 113 -3.74 13.33 9.49
C CYS A 113 -3.43 14.37 8.39
N LEU A 114 -2.62 13.99 7.40
CA LEU A 114 -2.22 14.82 6.25
C LEU A 114 -2.46 14.03 4.97
N CYS A 115 -3.25 14.59 4.05
CA CYS A 115 -3.48 14.00 2.74
C CYS A 115 -2.29 14.24 1.80
N PRO A 116 -1.71 13.20 1.20
CA PRO A 116 -0.57 13.36 0.28
C PRO A 116 -0.95 14.00 -1.06
N HIS A 117 -2.23 14.04 -1.43
CA HIS A 117 -2.70 14.57 -2.72
C HIS A 117 -3.23 16.00 -2.65
N CYS A 118 -4.17 16.27 -1.74
CA CYS A 118 -4.77 17.60 -1.63
C CYS A 118 -4.17 18.47 -0.51
N SER A 119 -3.16 17.96 0.21
CA SER A 119 -2.49 18.63 1.34
C SER A 119 -3.42 19.07 2.48
N HIS A 120 -4.66 18.56 2.51
CA HIS A 120 -5.58 18.83 3.62
C HIS A 120 -5.10 18.13 4.89
N THR A 121 -5.25 18.79 6.02
CA THR A 121 -4.86 18.29 7.34
C THR A 121 -6.04 18.31 8.31
N TRP A 122 -6.13 17.32 9.19
CA TRP A 122 -7.21 17.20 10.18
C TRP A 122 -6.69 16.77 11.56
N PHE A 123 -5.55 17.33 11.98
CA PHE A 123 -4.92 17.04 13.28
C PHE A 123 -5.85 17.29 14.48
N GLU A 124 -6.80 18.21 14.36
CA GLU A 124 -7.75 18.54 15.44
C GLU A 124 -8.70 17.37 15.77
N VAL A 125 -8.94 16.47 14.82
CA VAL A 125 -9.88 15.33 14.97
C VAL A 125 -9.23 14.17 15.71
N ARG A 126 -7.92 13.98 15.56
CA ARG A 126 -7.13 13.01 16.32
C ARG A 126 -6.36 13.80 17.36
N GLY A 127 -7.00 14.05 18.50
CA GLY A 127 -6.41 14.83 19.60
C GLY A 127 -4.97 14.42 19.90
N PRO A 128 -4.17 15.31 20.51
CA PRO A 128 -2.77 15.03 20.80
C PRO A 128 -2.68 13.66 21.50
N HIS A 129 -1.92 12.74 20.90
CA HIS A 129 -1.50 11.54 21.60
C HIS A 129 -0.70 12.06 22.80
N SER A 130 -1.33 12.12 23.98
CA SER A 130 -0.65 12.48 25.21
C SER A 130 0.49 11.49 25.39
N PRO A 131 1.77 11.92 25.40
CA PRO A 131 2.82 11.05 25.89
C PRO A 131 2.70 11.04 27.41
N GLY A 132 2.23 9.91 27.98
CA GLY A 132 2.39 9.63 29.40
C GLY A 132 1.26 8.83 30.03
N SER A 133 1.57 7.57 30.35
CA SER A 133 1.31 6.97 31.67
C SER A 133 2.26 5.78 31.86
N GLU A 134 3.31 6.03 32.65
CA GLU A 134 4.13 5.12 33.49
C GLU A 134 5.04 4.06 32.84
#